data_AF-T1BF00-F1
#
_entry.id   AF-T1BF00-F1
#
_cell.length_a   1.000
_cell.length_b   1.000
_cell.length_c   1.000
_cell.angle_alpha   90.00
_cell.angle_beta   90.00
_cell.angle_gamma   90.00
#
_symmetry.space_group_name_H-M   'P 1'
#
loop_
_entity.id
_entity.type
_entity.pdbx_description
1 polymer ?
#
loop_
_entity_poly.entity_id
_entity_poly.type
_entity_poly.pdbx_seq_one_letter_code
_entity_poly.pdbx_strand_id
1 'polypeptide(L)' 'HSIRINDQWRICFVWRKDGAHQVEIVDYH' A
#
# COMPACT_ATOMS: atom_id res chain seq x y z
N HIS A 1 6.09 -2.44 1.56
CA HIS A 1 5.88 -1.20 2.32
C HIS A 1 4.40 -0.90 2.33
N SER A 2 3.87 -0.29 3.39
CA SER A 2 2.43 0.01 3.47
C SER A 2 2.14 1.38 4.06
N ILE A 3 1.15 2.07 3.51
CA ILE A 3 0.63 3.34 4.04
C ILE A 3 -0.80 3.09 4.53
N ARG A 4 -1.10 3.52 5.76
CA ARG A 4 -2.45 3.46 6.34
C ARG A 4 -3.26 4.65 5.85
N ILE A 5 -4.43 4.41 5.25
CA ILE A 5 -5.36 5.47 4.84
C ILE A 5 -6.29 5.81 6.01
N ASN A 6 -6.89 4.80 6.64
CA ASN A 6 -7.74 4.94 7.81
C ASN A 6 -7.74 3.61 8.61
N ASP A 7 -8.71 3.42 9.50
CA ASP A 7 -8.79 2.22 10.34
C ASP A 7 -9.10 0.94 9.57
N GLN A 8 -9.61 1.08 8.35
CA GLN A 8 -10.04 -0.04 7.50
C GLN A 8 -9.09 -0.28 6.33
N TRP A 9 -8.49 0.75 5.73
CA TRP A 9 -7.78 0.59 4.46
C TRP A 9 -6.28 0.81 4.56
N ARG A 10 -5.52 -0.05 3.88
CA ARG A 10 -4.08 0.06 3.70
C ARG A 10 -3.71 -0.05 2.23
N ILE A 11 -2.74 0.76 1.81
CA ILE A 11 -2.09 0.61 0.52
C ILE A 11 -0.81 -0.19 0.73
N CYS A 12 -0.67 -1.30 0.04
CA CYS A 12 0.55 -2.11 0.00
C CYS A 12 1.26 -1.89 -1.34
N PHE A 13 2.57 -1.70 -1.30
CA PHE A 13 3.37 -1.51 -2.50
C PHE A 13 4.85 -1.84 -2.27
N VAL A 14 5.56 -2.02 -3.38
CA VAL A 14 7.00 -2.30 -3.43
C VAL A 14 7.74 -1.07 -3.92
N TRP A 15 8.72 -0.60 -3.15
CA TRP A 15 9.62 0.46 -3.61
C TRP A 15 10.68 -0.12 -4.54
N ARG A 16 10.81 0.48 -5.73
CA ARG A 16 11.89 0.24 -6.69
C ARG A 16 12.57 1.57 -7.02
N LYS A 17 13.65 1.50 -7.79
CA LYS A 17 14.53 2.66 -8.10
C LYS A 17 13.80 3.80 -8.84
N ASP A 18 12.72 3.47 -9.53
CA ASP A 18 11.90 4.34 -10.36
C ASP A 18 10.55 4.71 -9.70
N GLY A 19 10.20 4.15 -8.54
CA GLY A 19 8.96 4.50 -7.86
C GLY A 19 8.31 3.39 -7.03
N ALA A 20 7.04 3.61 -6.72
CA ALA A 20 6.17 2.62 -6.09
C ALA A 20 5.53 1.72 -7.16
N HIS A 21 5.71 0.41 -7.01
CA HIS A 21 5.20 -0.62 -7.91
C HIS A 21 4.26 -1.57 -7.19
N GLN A 22 3.43 -2.28 -7.95
CA GLN A 22 2.47 -3.27 -7.44
C GLN A 22 1.64 -2.68 -6.29
N VAL A 23 1.02 -1.54 -6.57
CA VAL A 23 0.18 -0.81 -5.61
C VAL A 23 -1.17 -1.51 -5.51
N GLU A 24 -1.48 -2.01 -4.33
CA GLU A 24 -2.72 -2.73 -4.04
C GLU A 24 -3.41 -2.10 -2.82
N ILE A 25 -4.75 -2.00 -2.89
CA ILE A 25 -5.59 -1.57 -1.76
C ILE A 25 -6.06 -2.82 -1.05
N VAL A 26 -5.74 -2.92 0.23
CA VAL A 26 -6.10 -4.06 1.08
C VAL A 26 -7.02 -3.57 2.19
N ASP A 27 -8.16 -4.25 2.35
CA ASP A 27 -9.03 -4.08 3.52
C ASP A 27 -8.41 -4.82 4.71
N TYR A 28 -8.32 -4.12 5.84
CA TYR A 28 -7.94 -4.67 7.12
C TYR A 28 -9.23 -4.88 7.93
N HIS A 29 -10.00 -5.90 7.54
CA HIS A 29 -11.07 -6.55 8.32
C HIS A 29 -11.07 -8.06 8.04
#